data_AF-A0AAU0L3D3-F1
#
_entry.id   AF-A0AAU0L3D3-F1
#
_cell.length_a   1.000
_cell.length_b   1.000
_cell.length_c   1.000
_cell.angle_alpha   90.00
_cell.angle_beta   90.00
_cell.angle_gamma   90.00
#
_symmetry.space_group_name_H-M   'P 1'
#
loop_
_entity.id
_entity.type
_entity.pdbx_description
1 polymer ?
#
loop_
_entity_poly.entity_id
_entity_poly.type
_entity_poly.pdbx_seq_one_letter_code
_entity_poly.pdbx_strand_id
1 'polypeptide(L)' 'MTTTNEQTKPKHTELTAVRWTKHQLKMLKKIAYENETQPAVYIRDFILQHHPEMQEPCDPAEL' A
#
# COMPACT_ATOMS: atom_id res chain seq x y z
N MET A 1 31.78 11.22 -0.18
CA MET A 1 30.33 11.31 -0.47
C MET A 1 29.76 9.90 -0.41
N THR A 2 29.46 9.39 0.79
CA THR A 2 28.71 8.14 0.97
C THR A 2 27.24 8.48 0.75
N THR A 3 26.73 8.23 -0.45
CA THR A 3 25.28 8.29 -0.72
C THR A 3 24.62 7.16 0.04
N THR A 4 24.03 7.47 1.19
CA THR A 4 23.19 6.54 1.94
C THR A 4 22.07 6.11 1.01
N ASN A 5 22.04 4.82 0.70
CA ASN A 5 21.01 4.22 -0.11
C ASN A 5 19.73 4.22 0.76
N GLU A 6 18.85 5.22 0.60
CA GLU A 6 17.53 5.30 1.24
C GLU A 6 16.58 4.22 0.66
N GLN A 7 17.06 2.99 0.51
CA GLN A 7 16.28 1.84 0.11
C GLN A 7 15.61 1.25 1.34
N THR A 8 14.59 1.95 1.86
CA THR A 8 13.35 1.39 2.44
C THR A 8 12.60 2.54 3.09
N LYS A 9 11.52 3.01 2.46
CA LYS A 9 10.59 3.96 3.07
C LYS A 9 10.13 3.36 4.42
N PRO A 10 10.47 3.96 5.57
CA PRO A 10 10.26 3.34 6.89
C PRO A 10 8.79 3.28 7.34
N LYS A 11 7.85 3.77 6.53
CA LYS A 11 6.45 3.99 6.93
C LYS A 11 5.53 2.74 6.78
N HIS A 12 5.99 1.66 6.14
CA HIS A 12 5.16 0.46 5.92
C HIS A 12 5.90 -0.83 6.29
N THR A 13 6.11 -1.04 7.58
CA THR A 13 6.84 -2.20 8.12
C THR A 13 5.96 -3.41 8.38
N GLU A 14 4.69 -3.19 8.70
CA GLU A 14 3.76 -4.26 9.10
C GLU A 14 3.11 -4.93 7.89
N LEU A 15 3.14 -6.27 7.86
CA LEU A 15 2.57 -7.09 6.79
C LEU A 15 1.37 -7.88 7.29
N THR A 16 0.25 -7.79 6.56
CA THR A 16 -0.92 -8.65 6.80
C THR A 16 -1.13 -9.58 5.62
N ALA A 17 -1.15 -10.90 5.90
CA ALA A 17 -1.45 -11.91 4.90
C ALA A 17 -2.96 -12.14 4.78
N VAL A 18 -3.54 -11.91 3.60
CA VAL A 18 -4.96 -12.15 3.32
C VAL A 18 -5.13 -13.41 2.48
N ARG A 19 -6.07 -14.28 2.86
CA ARG A 19 -6.42 -15.49 2.09
C ARG A 19 -7.45 -15.14 1.02
N TRP A 20 -7.17 -15.54 -0.22
CA TRP A 20 -8.04 -15.30 -1.37
C TRP A 20 -8.41 -16.61 -2.06
N THR A 21 -9.62 -16.67 -2.62
CA THR A 21 -9.94 -17.69 -3.63
C THR A 21 -9.17 -17.42 -4.93
N LYS A 22 -9.00 -18.45 -5.78
CA LYS A 22 -8.32 -18.31 -7.07
C LYS A 22 -8.94 -17.23 -7.96
N HIS A 23 -10.27 -17.14 -7.95
CA HIS A 23 -11.00 -16.15 -8.75
C HIS A 23 -10.74 -14.73 -8.26
N GLN A 24 -10.87 -14.50 -6.95
CA GLN A 24 -10.61 -13.19 -6.34
C GLN A 24 -9.17 -12.71 -6.59
N LEU A 25 -8.17 -13.59 -6.41
CA LEU A 25 -6.78 -13.22 -6.65
C LEU A 25 -6.51 -12.87 -8.12
N LYS A 26 -7.13 -13.58 -9.06
CA LYS A 26 -7.02 -13.27 -10.50
C LYS A 26 -7.63 -11.92 -10.82
N MET A 27 -8.82 -11.64 -10.29
CA MET A 27 -9.51 -10.36 -10.49
C MET A 27 -8.73 -9.20 -9.87
N LEU A 28 -8.23 -9.35 -8.64
CA LEU A 28 -7.41 -8.34 -7.97
C LEU A 28 -6.16 -7.98 -8.78
N LYS A 29 -5.44 -8.98 -9.31
CA LYS A 29 -4.27 -8.73 -10.18
C LYS A 29 -4.64 -7.96 -11.44
N LYS A 30 -5.78 -8.29 -12.05
CA LYS A 30 -6.28 -7.58 -13.23
C LYS A 30 -6.60 -6.12 -12.91
N ILE A 31 -7.35 -5.87 -11.83
CA ILE A 31 -7.74 -4.51 -11.42
C ILE A 31 -6.51 -3.67 -11.07
N ALA A 32 -5.58 -4.22 -10.30
CA ALA A 32 -4.35 -3.52 -9.94
C ALA A 32 -3.53 -3.16 -11.19
N TYR A 33 -3.44 -4.08 -12.16
CA TYR A 33 -2.79 -3.84 -13.44
C TYR A 33 -3.47 -2.73 -14.25
N GLU A 34 -4.80 -2.72 -14.34
CA GLU A 34 -5.58 -1.67 -15.01
C GLU A 34 -5.40 -0.29 -14.34
N ASN A 35 -5.11 -0.27 -13.04
CA ASN A 35 -4.81 0.95 -12.28
C ASN A 35 -3.30 1.26 -12.22
N GLU A 36 -2.46 0.57 -12.99
CA GLU A 36 -1.00 0.75 -13.01
C GLU A 36 -0.34 0.65 -11.60
N THR A 37 -0.96 -0.10 -10.69
CA THR A 37 -0.52 -0.23 -9.30
C THR A 37 -0.22 -1.69 -8.94
N GLN A 38 0.54 -1.88 -7.86
CA GLN A 38 0.69 -3.20 -7.26
C GLN A 38 -0.56 -3.56 -6.44
N PRO A 39 -0.99 -4.83 -6.39
CA PRO A 39 -2.17 -5.25 -5.64
C PRO A 39 -2.22 -4.78 -4.18
N ALA A 40 -1.07 -4.81 -3.50
CA ALA A 40 -0.99 -4.37 -2.11
C ALA A 40 -1.20 -2.84 -1.96
N VAL A 41 -0.65 -2.06 -2.90
CA VAL A 41 -0.83 -0.61 -2.95
C VAL A 41 -2.29 -0.27 -3.25
N TYR A 42 -2.86 -0.93 -4.27
CA TYR A 42 -4.26 -0.78 -4.63
C TYR A 42 -5.20 -1.05 -3.45
N ILE A 43 -5.01 -2.18 -2.75
CA ILE A 43 -5.84 -2.53 -1.58
C ILE A 43 -5.70 -1.48 -0.48
N ARG A 44 -4.47 -1.07 -0.17
CA ARG A 44 -4.24 -0.09 0.89
C ARG A 44 -4.91 1.24 0.57
N ASP A 45 -4.71 1.73 -0.65
CA ASP A 45 -5.24 3.03 -1.05
C ASP A 45 -6.78 2.98 -1.10
N PHE A 46 -7.36 1.85 -1.53
CA PHE A 46 -8.81 1.60 -1.45
C PHE A 46 -9.32 1.63 0.00
N ILE A 47 -8.62 0.97 0.93
CA ILE A 47 -8.99 0.98 2.35
C ILE A 47 -8.93 2.40 2.91
N LEU A 48 -7.85 3.15 2.63
CA LEU A 48 -7.71 4.53 3.11
C LEU A 48 -8.79 5.48 2.56
N GLN A 49 -9.24 5.26 1.32
CA GLN A 49 -10.35 6.04 0.75
C GLN A 49 -11.69 5.75 1.44
N HIS A 50 -11.91 4.51 1.87
CA HIS A 50 -13.17 4.08 2.50
C HIS A 50 -13.16 4.23 4.04
N HIS A 51 -11.99 4.18 4.65
CA HIS A 51 -11.75 4.22 6.09
C HIS A 51 -10.72 5.30 6.42
N PRO A 52 -11.11 6.59 6.35
CA PRO A 52 -10.20 7.71 6.61
C PRO A 52 -9.62 7.69 8.02
N GLU A 53 -10.26 7.00 8.97
CA GLU A 53 -9.74 6.77 10.33
C GLU A 53 -8.41 5.99 10.35
N MET A 54 -8.08 5.27 9.29
CA MET A 54 -6.81 4.54 9.16
C MET A 54 -5.70 5.39 8.55
N GLN A 55 -5.99 6.62 8.13
CA GLN A 55 -4.98 7.53 7.62
C GLN A 55 -4.10 7.99 8.78
N GLU A 56 -2.78 7.80 8.66
CA GLU A 56 -1.85 8.30 9.67
C GLU A 56 -2.08 9.81 9.87
N PRO A 57 -2.11 10.29 11.12
CA PRO A 57 -2.11 11.72 11.36
C PRO A 57 -0.86 12.31 10.71
N CYS A 58 -1.07 13.21 9.75
CA CYS A 58 0.02 13.91 9.08
C CYS A 58 0.59 14.88 10.11
N ASP A 59 1.66 14.49 10.80
CA ASP A 59 2.36 15.38 11.73
C ASP A 59 2.99 16.51 10.91
N PRO A 60 2.58 17.79 11.09
CA PRO A 60 3.05 18.90 10.28
C PRO A 60 4.52 19.28 10.53
N ALA A 61 5.25 18.50 11.34
CA ALA A 61 6.64 18.74 11.70
C ALA A 61 7.67 18.08 10.76
N GLU A 62 7.24 17.31 9.74
CA GLU A 62 8.12 16.68 8.74
C GLU A 62 8.03 17.33 7.32
N LEU A 63 7.59 18.59 7.21
CA LEU A 63 7.59 19.37 5.96
C LEU A 63 8.81 20.30 5.86
#